data_AF-A0A212D6C1-F1
#
_entry.id   AF-A0A212D6C1-F1
#
_cell.length_a   1.000
_cell.length_b   1.000
_cell.length_c   1.000
_cell.angle_alpha   90.00
_cell.angle_beta   90.00
_cell.angle_gamma   90.00
#
_symmetry.space_group_name_H-M   'P 1'
#
loop_
_entity.id
_entity.type
_entity.pdbx_description
1 polymer ?
#
loop_
_entity_poly.entity_id
_entity_poly.type
_entity_poly.pdbx_seq_one_letter_code
_entity_poly.pdbx_strand_id
1 'polypeptide(L)'
;ILEKAIQLSGAEQLEALKAFVESMVNENVSLVISRQLLTDFCTHLPNLPDSTAKEIYHFTLEKIQPRVISFEEQVASIRQHLASIYEKEEDWRNAAQVLVGIPLETGQKQYNVDYKLETYLKIARLYLEDDDPVQAEAYINRASLLQNESTNEQLQIHYKVCYARVLDYRRKFIEAAQRYNELSYKTIVHESERLEALKHALHCTILASA
;
A
#
# COMPACT_ATOMS: atom_id res chain seq x y z
N ILE A 1 26.68 15.54 3.12
CA ILE A 1 26.41 15.05 4.51
C ILE A 1 25.65 13.74 4.45
N LEU A 2 24.49 13.71 3.75
CA LEU A 2 23.72 12.48 3.53
C LEU A 2 24.55 11.32 2.99
N GLU A 3 25.31 11.54 1.90
CA GLU A 3 26.20 10.51 1.33
C GLU A 3 27.20 9.96 2.37
N LYS A 4 27.80 10.82 3.19
CA LYS A 4 28.73 10.40 4.24
C LYS A 4 28.03 9.56 5.30
N ALA A 5 26.80 9.92 5.69
CA ALA A 5 26.01 9.15 6.64
C ALA A 5 25.65 7.76 6.08
N ILE A 6 25.35 7.67 4.78
CA ILE A 6 25.05 6.40 4.10
C ILE A 6 26.28 5.46 4.07
N GLN A 7 27.49 6.01 3.95
CA GLN A 7 28.74 5.22 3.92
C GLN A 7 29.16 4.69 5.30
N LEU A 8 28.55 5.15 6.40
CA LEU A 8 28.79 4.59 7.73
C LEU A 8 28.17 3.19 7.85
N SER A 9 28.53 2.45 8.91
CA SER A 9 28.02 1.09 9.13
C SER A 9 27.57 0.89 10.58
N GLY A 10 26.58 0.02 10.78
CA GLY A 10 26.07 -0.33 12.10
C GLY A 10 25.37 0.83 12.82
N ALA A 11 25.60 0.96 14.13
CA ALA A 11 24.93 1.94 14.98
C ALA A 11 25.24 3.40 14.58
N GLU A 12 26.48 3.67 14.14
CA GLU A 12 26.89 5.01 13.70
C GLU A 12 26.11 5.48 12.47
N GLN A 13 25.79 4.55 11.56
CA GLN A 13 24.95 4.83 10.39
C GLN A 13 23.53 5.22 10.83
N LEU A 14 22.94 4.43 11.72
CA LEU A 14 21.59 4.67 12.23
C LEU A 14 21.47 6.02 12.94
N GLU A 15 22.42 6.35 13.82
CA GLU A 15 22.45 7.64 14.53
C GLU A 15 22.63 8.81 13.56
N ALA A 16 23.52 8.69 12.57
CA ALA A 16 23.72 9.73 11.58
C ALA A 16 22.48 9.97 10.69
N LEU A 17 21.76 8.90 10.32
CA LEU A 17 20.51 9.01 9.56
C LEU A 17 19.38 9.63 10.40
N LYS A 18 19.29 9.30 11.70
CA LYS A 18 18.36 9.96 12.62
C LYS A 18 18.67 11.45 12.79
N ALA A 19 19.94 11.81 12.99
CA ALA A 19 20.37 13.21 13.09
C ALA A 19 20.10 14.01 11.80
N PHE A 20 20.23 13.36 10.64
CA PHE A 20 19.86 13.95 9.36
C PHE A 20 18.36 14.28 9.30
N VAL A 21 17.48 13.34 9.68
CA VAL A 21 16.03 13.57 9.75
C VAL A 21 15.69 14.72 10.69
N GLU A 22 16.27 14.75 11.90
CA GLU A 22 16.05 15.83 12.87
C GLU A 22 16.46 17.20 12.32
N SER A 23 17.56 17.25 11.55
CA SER A 23 18.00 18.47 10.88
C SER A 23 17.03 18.91 9.79
N MET A 24 16.46 17.98 9.02
CA MET A 24 15.53 18.29 7.92
C MET A 24 14.14 18.72 8.40
N VAL A 25 13.68 18.23 9.56
CA VAL A 25 12.39 18.66 10.13
C VAL A 25 12.49 19.98 10.90
N ASN A 26 13.70 20.48 11.14
CA ASN A 26 13.93 21.74 11.83
C ASN A 26 13.29 22.92 11.09
N GLU A 27 12.61 23.81 11.82
CA GLU A 27 11.88 24.95 11.25
C GLU A 27 12.80 25.99 10.61
N ASN A 28 14.08 26.03 11.03
CA ASN A 28 15.08 26.95 10.46
C ASN A 28 15.56 26.53 9.06
N VAL A 29 15.26 25.30 8.63
CA VAL A 29 15.62 24.80 7.30
C VAL A 29 14.45 25.03 6.34
N SER A 30 14.77 25.61 5.17
CA SER A 30 13.78 25.84 4.12
C SER A 30 13.07 24.54 3.71
N LEU A 31 11.75 24.60 3.55
CA LEU A 31 10.94 23.45 3.11
C LEU A 31 11.36 22.92 1.74
N VAL A 32 11.84 23.78 0.84
CA VAL A 32 12.30 23.37 -0.49
C VAL A 32 13.50 22.42 -0.37
N ILE A 33 14.48 22.81 0.45
CA ILE A 33 15.68 22.01 0.71
C ILE A 33 15.31 20.73 1.46
N SER A 34 14.48 20.85 2.51
CA SER A 34 14.08 19.72 3.35
C SER A 34 13.32 18.66 2.56
N ARG A 35 12.39 19.06 1.69
CA ARG A 35 11.62 18.14 0.83
C ARG A 35 12.53 17.42 -0.16
N GLN A 36 13.42 18.13 -0.85
CA GLN A 36 14.34 17.52 -1.81
C GLN A 36 15.24 16.49 -1.11
N LEU A 37 15.88 16.90 -0.01
CA LEU A 37 16.79 16.05 0.72
C LEU A 37 16.12 14.86 1.40
N LEU A 38 14.87 15.00 1.88
CA LEU A 38 14.09 13.88 2.41
C LEU A 38 13.63 12.92 1.30
N THR A 39 13.30 13.43 0.10
CA THR A 39 13.02 12.58 -1.06
C THR A 39 14.25 11.76 -1.43
N ASP A 40 15.41 12.40 -1.57
CA ASP A 40 16.67 11.72 -1.88
C ASP A 40 17.01 10.67 -0.80
N PHE A 41 16.87 11.04 0.47
CA PHE A 41 17.01 10.12 1.60
C PHE A 41 16.11 8.89 1.49
N CYS A 42 14.82 9.07 1.15
CA CYS A 42 13.88 7.95 0.99
C CYS A 42 14.31 6.98 -0.12
N THR A 43 15.00 7.43 -1.17
CA THR A 43 15.49 6.54 -2.24
C THR A 43 16.65 5.64 -1.80
N HIS A 44 17.38 6.01 -0.75
CA HIS A 44 18.50 5.22 -0.23
C HIS A 44 18.07 4.18 0.80
N LEU A 45 16.97 4.40 1.53
CA LEU A 45 16.52 3.53 2.60
C LEU A 45 16.20 2.08 2.16
N PRO A 46 15.64 1.82 0.97
CA PRO A 46 15.40 0.45 0.49
C PRO A 46 16.68 -0.40 0.32
N ASN A 47 17.86 0.23 0.29
CA ASN A 47 19.14 -0.49 0.19
C ASN A 47 19.69 -0.93 1.55
N LEU A 48 19.07 -0.48 2.65
CA LEU A 48 19.45 -0.87 4.00
C LEU A 48 18.77 -2.20 4.38
N PRO A 49 19.28 -2.93 5.39
CA PRO A 49 18.58 -4.07 5.95
C PRO A 49 17.18 -3.69 6.43
N ASP A 50 16.19 -4.56 6.20
CA ASP A 50 14.77 -4.30 6.50
C ASP A 50 14.54 -3.86 7.96
N SER A 51 15.27 -4.43 8.92
CA SER A 51 15.21 -4.03 10.34
C SER A 51 15.62 -2.56 10.57
N THR A 52 16.73 -2.14 9.95
CA THR A 52 17.27 -0.78 10.07
C THR A 52 16.39 0.21 9.31
N ALA A 53 15.97 -0.13 8.09
CA ALA A 53 15.09 0.70 7.28
C ALA A 53 13.76 0.94 8.01
N LYS A 54 13.15 -0.12 8.59
CA LYS A 54 11.91 -0.02 9.36
C LYS A 54 12.05 0.91 10.56
N GLU A 55 13.13 0.79 11.34
CA GLU A 55 13.37 1.69 12.47
C GLU A 55 13.49 3.15 12.02
N ILE A 56 14.19 3.41 10.92
CA ILE A 56 14.33 4.74 10.35
C ILE A 56 13.01 5.27 9.83
N TYR A 57 12.19 4.46 9.16
CA TYR A 57 10.88 4.89 8.67
C TYR A 57 9.95 5.32 9.81
N HIS A 58 9.87 4.53 10.89
CA HIS A 58 9.08 4.91 12.07
C HIS A 58 9.59 6.19 12.71
N PHE A 59 10.90 6.28 12.95
CA PHE A 59 11.51 7.49 13.47
C PHE A 59 11.23 8.72 12.60
N THR A 60 11.29 8.56 11.28
CA THR A 60 11.03 9.65 10.33
C THR A 60 9.58 10.09 10.37
N LEU A 61 8.62 9.16 10.42
CA LEU A 61 7.20 9.49 10.56
C LEU A 61 6.90 10.22 11.88
N GLU A 62 7.48 9.77 12.99
CA GLU A 62 7.33 10.42 14.30
C GLU A 62 7.85 11.86 14.29
N LYS A 63 9.05 12.08 13.73
CA LYS A 63 9.68 13.40 13.67
C LYS A 63 9.00 14.35 12.68
N ILE A 64 8.42 13.82 11.60
CA ILE A 64 7.67 14.61 10.62
C ILE A 64 6.27 14.97 11.13
N GLN A 65 5.70 14.19 12.06
CA GLN A 65 4.30 14.33 12.50
C GLN A 65 3.86 15.76 12.86
N PRO A 66 4.63 16.59 13.59
CA PRO A 66 4.23 17.97 13.90
C PRO A 66 4.07 18.86 12.65
N ARG A 67 4.74 18.52 11.55
CA ARG A 67 4.73 19.24 10.28
C ARG A 67 4.21 18.37 9.12
N VAL A 68 3.40 17.34 9.41
CA VAL A 68 2.98 16.30 8.45
C VAL A 68 2.38 16.88 7.16
N ILE A 69 1.60 17.96 7.26
CA ILE A 69 0.97 18.64 6.12
C ILE A 69 2.04 19.19 5.15
N SER A 70 3.19 19.62 5.67
CA SER A 70 4.28 20.15 4.84
C SER A 70 5.07 19.06 4.10
N PHE A 71 4.96 17.80 4.52
CA PHE A 71 5.78 16.68 4.02
C PHE A 71 4.92 15.51 3.53
N GLU A 72 3.71 15.78 3.06
CA GLU A 72 2.72 14.77 2.68
C GLU A 72 3.24 13.78 1.63
N GLU A 73 4.03 14.25 0.67
CA GLU A 73 4.66 13.40 -0.35
C GLU A 73 5.70 12.45 0.24
N GLN A 74 6.57 12.96 1.11
CA GLN A 74 7.57 12.15 1.80
C GLN A 74 6.88 11.12 2.72
N VAL A 75 5.83 11.53 3.44
CA VAL A 75 5.03 10.64 4.30
C VAL A 75 4.41 9.51 3.50
N ALA A 76 3.83 9.80 2.33
CA ALA A 76 3.27 8.77 1.46
C ALA A 76 4.34 7.79 0.96
N SER A 77 5.49 8.29 0.50
CA SER A 77 6.62 7.44 0.07
C SER A 77 7.14 6.54 1.20
N ILE A 78 7.36 7.11 2.39
CA ILE A 78 7.80 6.36 3.57
C ILE A 78 6.80 5.27 3.93
N ARG A 79 5.50 5.59 3.97
CA ARG A 79 4.44 4.62 4.29
C ARG A 79 4.37 3.48 3.27
N GLN A 80 4.52 3.76 1.98
CA GLN A 80 4.53 2.72 0.94
C GLN A 80 5.69 1.74 1.11
N HIS A 81 6.90 2.23 1.39
CA HIS A 81 8.06 1.37 1.63
C HIS A 81 7.94 0.60 2.95
N LEU A 82 7.53 1.27 4.03
CA LEU A 82 7.34 0.64 5.33
C LEU A 82 6.27 -0.47 5.28
N ALA A 83 5.15 -0.23 4.60
CA ALA A 83 4.13 -1.26 4.41
C ALA A 83 4.64 -2.46 3.61
N SER A 84 5.53 -2.22 2.64
CA SER A 84 6.15 -3.30 1.85
C SER A 84 7.12 -4.14 2.67
N ILE A 85 7.79 -3.56 3.68
CA ILE A 85 8.60 -4.34 4.64
C ILE A 85 7.69 -5.22 5.50
N TYR A 86 6.61 -4.66 6.06
CA TYR A 86 5.65 -5.44 6.84
C TYR A 86 4.99 -6.56 6.02
N GLU A 87 4.66 -6.30 4.74
CA GLU A 87 4.12 -7.31 3.83
C GLU A 87 5.08 -8.48 3.61
N LYS A 88 6.39 -8.22 3.47
CA LYS A 88 7.41 -9.29 3.32
C LYS A 88 7.54 -10.15 4.57
N GLU A 89 7.28 -9.58 5.74
CA GLU A 89 7.34 -10.26 7.03
C GLU A 89 6.01 -10.91 7.42
N GLU A 90 5.02 -10.92 6.51
CA GLU A 90 3.67 -11.45 6.73
C GLU A 90 2.92 -10.75 7.89
N ASP A 91 3.32 -9.53 8.24
CA ASP A 91 2.63 -8.69 9.21
C ASP A 91 1.56 -7.83 8.51
N TRP A 92 0.50 -8.51 8.08
CA TRP A 92 -0.56 -7.97 7.23
C TRP A 92 -1.28 -6.79 7.88
N ARG A 93 -1.57 -6.89 9.19
CA ARG A 93 -2.25 -5.85 9.96
C ARG A 93 -1.47 -4.54 9.95
N ASN A 94 -0.18 -4.59 10.28
CA ASN A 94 0.65 -3.38 10.34
C ASN A 94 0.88 -2.81 8.94
N ALA A 95 1.08 -3.66 7.93
CA ALA A 95 1.17 -3.20 6.54
C ALA A 95 -0.08 -2.41 6.12
N ALA A 96 -1.28 -2.92 6.41
CA ALA A 96 -2.54 -2.25 6.08
C ALA A 96 -2.67 -0.92 6.82
N GLN A 97 -2.43 -0.90 8.14
CA GLN A 97 -2.54 0.31 8.96
C GLN A 97 -1.57 1.42 8.51
N VAL A 98 -0.36 1.06 8.10
CA VAL A 98 0.63 2.02 7.57
C VAL A 98 0.09 2.71 6.31
N LEU A 99 -0.49 1.96 5.37
CA LEU A 99 -1.09 2.49 4.14
C LEU A 99 -2.36 3.29 4.38
N VAL A 100 -3.20 2.87 5.33
CA VAL A 100 -4.40 3.61 5.74
C VAL A 100 -4.07 5.01 6.25
N GLY A 101 -2.88 5.19 6.83
CA GLY A 101 -2.39 6.49 7.28
C GLY A 101 -1.98 7.45 6.16
N ILE A 102 -2.03 7.06 4.88
CA ILE A 102 -1.80 7.96 3.74
C ILE A 102 -3.08 8.78 3.49
N PRO A 103 -3.05 10.12 3.51
CA PRO A 103 -4.24 10.96 3.35
C PRO A 103 -4.67 11.08 1.88
N LEU A 104 -5.15 9.98 1.28
CA LEU A 104 -5.49 9.89 -0.16
C LEU A 104 -6.57 10.86 -0.62
N GLU A 105 -7.50 11.26 0.27
CA GLU A 105 -8.63 12.17 -0.06
C GLU A 105 -8.63 13.45 0.79
N THR A 106 -7.98 13.45 1.96
CA THR A 106 -8.01 14.55 2.94
C THR A 106 -6.76 15.42 2.91
N GLY A 107 -5.76 15.04 2.10
CA GLY A 107 -4.49 15.73 1.96
C GLY A 107 -4.55 16.96 1.05
N GLN A 108 -3.48 17.75 1.05
CA GLN A 108 -3.29 18.84 0.10
C GLN A 108 -2.80 18.33 -1.26
N LYS A 109 -2.16 17.15 -1.31
CA LYS A 109 -1.64 16.58 -2.56
C LYS A 109 -2.77 15.86 -3.29
N GLN A 110 -2.98 16.24 -4.54
CA GLN A 110 -3.88 15.51 -5.42
C GLN A 110 -3.16 14.27 -5.98
N TYR A 111 -3.53 13.09 -5.48
CA TYR A 111 -3.07 11.82 -6.05
C TYR A 111 -3.85 11.49 -7.32
N ASN A 112 -3.18 10.84 -8.28
CA ASN A 112 -3.86 10.35 -9.47
C ASN A 112 -4.77 9.14 -9.14
N VAL A 113 -5.73 8.87 -10.02
CA VAL A 113 -6.73 7.81 -9.81
C VAL A 113 -6.08 6.44 -9.61
N ASP A 114 -5.10 6.10 -10.44
CA ASP A 114 -4.42 4.79 -10.40
C ASP A 114 -3.68 4.55 -9.09
N TYR A 115 -2.98 5.55 -8.55
CA TYR A 115 -2.28 5.47 -7.27
C TYR A 115 -3.25 5.25 -6.11
N LYS A 116 -4.37 5.98 -6.10
CA LYS A 116 -5.41 5.79 -5.09
C LYS A 116 -6.02 4.39 -5.18
N LEU A 117 -6.34 3.96 -6.40
CA LEU A 117 -6.90 2.64 -6.68
C LEU A 117 -5.93 1.53 -6.24
N GLU A 118 -4.67 1.58 -6.66
CA GLU A 118 -3.63 0.63 -6.25
C GLU A 118 -3.47 0.56 -4.73
N THR A 119 -3.44 1.71 -4.05
CA THR A 119 -3.33 1.76 -2.59
C THR A 119 -4.55 1.12 -1.92
N TYR A 120 -5.77 1.41 -2.37
CA TYR A 120 -6.98 0.78 -1.81
C TYR A 120 -7.03 -0.72 -2.08
N LEU A 121 -6.63 -1.18 -3.27
CA LEU A 121 -6.55 -2.60 -3.59
C LEU A 121 -5.53 -3.32 -2.71
N LYS A 122 -4.38 -2.69 -2.46
CA LYS A 122 -3.35 -3.23 -1.58
C LYS A 122 -3.86 -3.34 -0.13
N ILE A 123 -4.51 -2.29 0.38
CA ILE A 123 -5.14 -2.32 1.72
C ILE A 123 -6.18 -3.44 1.82
N ALA A 124 -7.08 -3.57 0.83
CA ALA A 124 -8.10 -4.61 0.84
C ALA A 124 -7.49 -6.02 0.81
N ARG A 125 -6.45 -6.24 0.00
CA ARG A 125 -5.72 -7.51 -0.03
C ARG A 125 -5.07 -7.81 1.33
N LEU A 126 -4.38 -6.85 1.93
CA LEU A 126 -3.72 -7.04 3.23
C LEU A 126 -4.73 -7.41 4.33
N TYR A 127 -5.90 -6.76 4.37
CA TYR A 127 -6.94 -7.15 5.32
C TYR A 127 -7.56 -8.53 5.04
N LEU A 128 -7.58 -9.01 3.78
CA LEU A 128 -7.97 -10.39 3.50
C LEU A 128 -6.94 -11.40 4.01
N GLU A 129 -5.64 -11.12 3.86
CA GLU A 129 -4.59 -11.99 4.41
C GLU A 129 -4.58 -11.97 5.97
N ASP A 130 -5.09 -10.90 6.59
CA ASP A 130 -5.32 -10.76 8.05
C ASP A 130 -6.65 -11.37 8.53
N ASP A 131 -7.38 -12.11 7.68
CA ASP A 131 -8.72 -12.66 7.97
C ASP A 131 -9.77 -11.61 8.42
N ASP A 132 -9.63 -10.34 8.01
CA ASP A 132 -10.54 -9.23 8.30
C ASP A 132 -11.31 -8.79 7.04
N PRO A 133 -12.30 -9.59 6.57
CA PRO A 133 -13.03 -9.28 5.35
C PRO A 133 -13.96 -8.07 5.49
N VAL A 134 -14.26 -7.64 6.72
CA VAL A 134 -15.07 -6.43 6.98
C VAL A 134 -14.27 -5.20 6.60
N GLN A 135 -13.01 -5.11 7.05
CA GLN A 135 -12.13 -4.00 6.63
C GLN A 135 -11.81 -4.10 5.14
N ALA A 136 -11.54 -5.29 4.61
CA ALA A 136 -11.32 -5.45 3.17
C ALA A 136 -12.52 -4.95 2.34
N GLU A 137 -13.75 -5.27 2.75
CA GLU A 137 -14.98 -4.78 2.12
C GLU A 137 -15.10 -3.25 2.18
N ALA A 138 -14.69 -2.61 3.27
CA ALA A 138 -14.72 -1.15 3.38
C ALA A 138 -13.79 -0.47 2.35
N TYR A 139 -12.58 -0.99 2.16
CA TYR A 139 -11.60 -0.39 1.24
C TYR A 139 -11.84 -0.77 -0.22
N ILE A 140 -12.32 -1.98 -0.52
CA ILE A 140 -12.69 -2.34 -1.89
C ILE A 140 -13.90 -1.52 -2.38
N ASN A 141 -14.83 -1.15 -1.48
CA ASN A 141 -15.94 -0.25 -1.81
C ASN A 141 -15.45 1.15 -2.17
N ARG A 142 -14.37 1.66 -1.54
CA ARG A 142 -13.74 2.92 -1.96
C ARG A 142 -13.09 2.79 -3.34
N ALA A 143 -12.41 1.68 -3.60
CA ALA A 143 -11.84 1.37 -4.91
C ALA A 143 -12.91 1.29 -6.02
N SER A 144 -14.12 0.82 -5.70
CA SER A 144 -15.24 0.70 -6.65
C SER A 144 -15.64 2.02 -7.30
N LEU A 145 -15.45 3.14 -6.57
CA LEU A 145 -15.74 4.49 -7.04
C LEU A 145 -14.73 4.98 -8.09
N LEU A 146 -13.51 4.43 -8.08
CA LEU A 146 -12.39 4.90 -8.88
C LEU A 146 -12.10 4.00 -10.10
N GLN A 147 -12.48 2.71 -10.05
CA GLN A 147 -12.06 1.74 -11.06
C GLN A 147 -12.51 2.07 -12.49
N ASN A 148 -13.68 2.70 -12.67
CA ASN A 148 -14.14 3.12 -14.00
C ASN A 148 -13.39 4.36 -14.55
N GLU A 149 -12.77 5.15 -13.67
CA GLU A 149 -12.02 6.35 -14.05
C GLU A 149 -10.56 6.02 -14.43
N SER A 150 -10.05 4.88 -13.97
CA SER A 150 -8.73 4.37 -14.35
C SER A 150 -8.72 3.95 -15.81
N THR A 151 -7.67 4.32 -16.55
CA THR A 151 -7.41 3.83 -17.92
C THR A 151 -6.57 2.56 -17.93
N ASN A 152 -6.13 2.08 -16.76
CA ASN A 152 -5.30 0.89 -16.62
C ASN A 152 -6.18 -0.36 -16.51
N GLU A 153 -6.34 -1.06 -17.65
CA GLU A 153 -7.15 -2.28 -17.72
C GLU A 153 -6.67 -3.38 -16.77
N GLN A 154 -5.36 -3.50 -16.56
CA GLN A 154 -4.79 -4.49 -15.64
C GLN A 154 -5.19 -4.17 -14.19
N LEU A 155 -5.17 -2.91 -13.79
CA LEU A 155 -5.59 -2.47 -12.46
C LEU A 155 -7.09 -2.68 -12.23
N GLN A 156 -7.91 -2.45 -13.26
CA GLN A 156 -9.35 -2.78 -13.24
C GLN A 156 -9.60 -4.29 -13.07
N ILE A 157 -8.78 -5.15 -13.69
CA ILE A 157 -8.85 -6.60 -13.50
C ILE A 157 -8.46 -6.97 -12.08
N HIS A 158 -7.36 -6.44 -11.56
CA HIS A 158 -6.95 -6.67 -10.17
C HIS A 158 -8.03 -6.24 -9.18
N TYR A 159 -8.73 -5.11 -9.43
CA TYR A 159 -9.91 -4.73 -8.67
C TYR A 159 -11.00 -5.81 -8.70
N LYS A 160 -11.36 -6.32 -9.89
CA LYS A 160 -12.42 -7.33 -10.03
C LYS A 160 -12.07 -8.63 -9.31
N VAL A 161 -10.81 -9.08 -9.40
CA VAL A 161 -10.31 -10.25 -8.68
C VAL A 161 -10.38 -10.02 -7.16
N CYS A 162 -9.90 -8.88 -6.67
CA CYS A 162 -9.94 -8.54 -5.25
C CYS A 162 -11.38 -8.46 -4.74
N TYR A 163 -12.30 -7.85 -5.50
CA TYR A 163 -13.71 -7.76 -5.13
C TYR A 163 -14.38 -9.15 -5.06
N ALA A 164 -14.10 -10.05 -6.01
CA ALA A 164 -14.58 -11.43 -5.95
C ALA A 164 -14.07 -12.16 -4.69
N ARG A 165 -12.79 -11.99 -4.34
CA ARG A 165 -12.21 -12.54 -3.09
C ARG A 165 -12.90 -12.00 -1.85
N VAL A 166 -13.16 -10.69 -1.79
CA VAL A 166 -13.88 -10.09 -0.65
C VAL A 166 -15.27 -10.71 -0.51
N LEU A 167 -16.02 -10.87 -1.60
CA LEU A 167 -17.35 -11.48 -1.57
C LEU A 167 -17.30 -12.93 -1.06
N ASP A 168 -16.30 -13.71 -1.51
CA ASP A 168 -16.07 -15.08 -1.07
C ASP A 168 -15.82 -15.14 0.46
N TYR A 169 -14.90 -14.32 0.98
CA TYR A 169 -14.62 -14.26 2.42
C TYR A 169 -15.81 -13.75 3.25
N ARG A 170 -16.68 -12.93 2.65
CA ARG A 170 -17.95 -12.48 3.26
C ARG A 170 -19.06 -13.52 3.16
N ARG A 171 -18.79 -14.70 2.61
CA ARG A 171 -19.74 -15.81 2.36
C ARG A 171 -20.88 -15.43 1.42
N LYS A 172 -20.69 -14.41 0.60
CA LYS A 172 -21.61 -14.00 -0.48
C LYS A 172 -21.30 -14.85 -1.72
N PHE A 173 -21.50 -16.16 -1.58
CA PHE A 173 -20.94 -17.15 -2.51
C PHE A 173 -21.55 -17.07 -3.92
N ILE A 174 -22.84 -16.75 -4.06
CA ILE A 174 -23.47 -16.59 -5.39
C ILE A 174 -22.88 -15.39 -6.11
N GLU A 175 -22.76 -14.25 -5.43
CA GLU A 175 -22.19 -13.03 -5.99
C GLU A 175 -20.70 -13.23 -6.33
N ALA A 176 -19.94 -13.89 -5.44
CA ALA A 176 -18.55 -14.25 -5.71
C ALA A 176 -18.44 -15.15 -6.94
N ALA A 177 -19.26 -16.20 -7.04
CA ALA A 177 -19.27 -17.13 -8.17
C ALA A 177 -19.54 -16.44 -9.50
N GLN A 178 -20.51 -15.52 -9.53
CA GLN A 178 -20.81 -14.72 -10.72
C GLN A 178 -19.60 -13.90 -11.16
N ARG A 179 -18.93 -13.22 -10.23
CA ARG A 179 -17.73 -12.41 -10.54
C ARG A 179 -16.55 -13.24 -11.01
N TYR A 180 -16.30 -14.37 -10.36
CA TYR A 180 -15.25 -15.31 -10.77
C TYR A 180 -15.53 -15.92 -12.14
N ASN A 181 -16.79 -16.24 -12.44
CA ASN A 181 -17.19 -16.74 -13.75
C ASN A 181 -17.01 -15.66 -14.84
N GLU A 182 -17.44 -14.42 -14.60
CA GLU A 182 -17.20 -13.28 -15.50
C GLU A 182 -15.69 -13.08 -15.79
N LEU A 183 -14.83 -13.22 -14.78
CA LEU A 183 -13.37 -13.12 -14.91
C LEU A 183 -12.80 -14.21 -15.82
N SER A 184 -13.34 -15.44 -15.78
CA SER A 184 -12.85 -16.56 -16.59
C SER A 184 -13.01 -16.37 -18.11
N TYR A 185 -13.90 -15.47 -18.53
CA TYR A 185 -14.12 -15.14 -19.95
C TYR A 185 -13.25 -13.98 -20.47
N LYS A 186 -12.50 -13.29 -19.62
CA LYS A 186 -11.65 -12.16 -20.04
C LYS A 186 -10.37 -12.64 -20.72
N THR A 187 -10.27 -12.49 -22.04
CA THR A 187 -9.12 -12.93 -22.86
C THR A 187 -7.81 -12.20 -22.55
N ILE A 188 -7.88 -11.00 -21.97
CA ILE A 188 -6.72 -10.24 -21.48
C ILE A 188 -6.06 -10.89 -20.25
N VAL A 189 -6.79 -11.74 -19.52
CA VAL A 189 -6.27 -12.50 -18.38
C VAL A 189 -5.60 -13.78 -18.90
N HIS A 190 -4.45 -14.13 -18.33
CA HIS A 190 -3.71 -15.33 -18.74
C HIS A 190 -4.57 -16.60 -18.56
N GLU A 191 -4.40 -17.59 -19.44
CA GLU A 191 -5.24 -18.80 -19.45
C GLU A 191 -5.25 -19.54 -18.10
N SER A 192 -4.10 -19.65 -17.44
CA SER A 192 -3.99 -20.27 -16.11
C SER A 192 -4.80 -19.53 -15.05
N GLU A 193 -4.80 -18.19 -15.08
CA GLU A 193 -5.56 -17.37 -14.14
C GLU A 193 -7.06 -17.41 -14.42
N ARG A 194 -7.46 -17.50 -15.69
CA ARG A 194 -8.87 -17.73 -16.09
C ARG A 194 -9.39 -19.06 -15.58
N LEU A 195 -8.56 -20.12 -15.64
CA LEU A 195 -8.90 -21.42 -15.12
C LEU A 195 -9.01 -21.43 -13.59
N GLU A 196 -8.11 -20.73 -12.90
CA GLU A 196 -8.20 -20.57 -11.43
C GLU A 196 -9.45 -19.78 -11.04
N ALA A 197 -9.79 -18.71 -11.76
CA ALA A 197 -11.04 -17.99 -11.56
C ALA A 197 -12.26 -18.90 -11.75
N LEU A 198 -12.29 -19.73 -12.80
CA LEU A 198 -13.38 -20.67 -13.04
C LEU A 198 -13.50 -21.71 -11.92
N LYS A 199 -12.37 -22.19 -11.39
CA LYS A 199 -12.33 -23.10 -10.23
C LYS A 199 -12.91 -22.44 -8.98
N HIS A 200 -12.55 -21.19 -8.69
CA HIS A 200 -13.17 -20.43 -7.60
C HIS A 200 -14.68 -20.25 -7.80
N ALA A 201 -15.13 -19.97 -9.02
CA ALA A 201 -16.56 -19.86 -9.33
C ALA A 201 -17.32 -21.17 -9.03
N LEU A 202 -16.75 -22.30 -9.43
CA LEU A 202 -17.30 -23.63 -9.16
C LEU A 202 -17.39 -23.90 -7.66
N HIS A 203 -16.31 -23.66 -6.91
CA HIS A 203 -16.28 -23.86 -5.46
C HIS A 203 -17.33 -22.99 -4.75
N CYS A 204 -17.39 -21.70 -5.08
CA CYS A 204 -18.38 -20.79 -4.52
C CYS A 204 -19.81 -21.25 -4.84
N THR A 205 -20.08 -21.72 -6.07
CA THR A 205 -21.42 -22.21 -6.45
C THR A 205 -21.81 -23.46 -5.66
N ILE A 206 -20.87 -24.38 -5.40
CA ILE A 206 -21.11 -25.57 -4.57
C ILE A 206 -21.37 -25.20 -3.10
N LEU A 207 -20.67 -24.18 -2.58
CA LEU A 207 -20.81 -23.71 -1.19
C LEU A 207 -22.03 -22.80 -0.97
N ALA A 208 -22.60 -22.27 -2.05
CA ALA A 208 -23.79 -21.44 -1.96
C ALA A 208 -24.99 -22.24 -1.43
N SER A 209 -25.85 -21.56 -0.67
CA SER A 209 -27.08 -22.16 -0.16
C SER A 209 -28.02 -22.54 -1.30
N ALA A 210 -28.64 -23.72 -1.18
CA ALA A 210 -29.61 -24.26 -2.13
C ALA A 210 -30.96 -23.53 -2.09
#